data_AF-A0A6J6ZRX6-F1
#
_entry.id   AF-A0A6J6ZRX6-F1
#
_cell.length_a   1.000
_cell.length_b   1.000
_cell.length_c   1.000
_cell.angle_alpha   90.00
_cell.angle_beta   90.00
_cell.angle_gamma   90.00
#
_symmetry.space_group_name_H-M   'P 1'
#
loop_
_entity.id
_entity.type
_entity.pdbx_description
1 polymer ?
#
loop_
_entity_poly.entity_id
_entity_poly.type
_entity_poly.pdbx_seq_one_letter_code
_entity_poly.pdbx_strand_id
1 'polypeptide(L)'
;MGWLDGLVRMAPPIETHAFGHTISWNILIPGLILPGIMFTGLALYPFIESWATGDKREHHLLDRPRNTPNRTAIGVMALTFSLVSLINGGNDIIATTFHLTINQMMWFSRIAIIVLPPIAFVITKRLCLSLQRADRDLVLHGRETGRLVRMPSGEFVEVHEPISPEKAWLLTSHEQLAPLELPEHDASGVRRAGSIKNKIRNRVSRAAAVAVPKATETERRELEGHH
;
A
#
# COMPACT_ATOMS: atom_id res chain seq x y z
N MET A 1 7.54 8.72 21.99
CA MET A 1 7.02 10.09 22.10
C MET A 1 7.52 11.05 21.00
N GLY A 2 8.69 10.83 20.36
CA GLY A 2 9.26 11.79 19.41
C GLY A 2 8.40 12.18 18.19
N TRP A 3 7.59 11.26 17.64
CA TRP A 3 6.71 11.60 16.52
C TRP A 3 5.54 12.51 16.92
N LEU A 4 5.00 12.34 18.14
CA LEU A 4 3.94 13.20 18.67
C LEU A 4 4.45 14.61 18.93
N ASP A 5 5.64 14.71 19.54
CA ASP A 5 6.32 15.99 19.75
C ASP A 5 6.56 16.71 18.42
N GLY A 6 7.00 15.97 17.40
CA GLY A 6 7.15 16.49 16.05
C GLY A 6 5.84 17.01 15.44
N LEU A 7 4.69 16.39 15.70
CA LEU A 7 3.40 16.90 15.23
C LEU A 7 3.03 18.22 15.89
N VAL A 8 3.25 18.35 17.21
CA VAL A 8 2.96 19.58 17.95
C VAL A 8 3.89 20.71 17.52
N ARG A 9 5.18 20.43 17.29
CA ARG A 9 6.18 21.41 16.84
C ARG A 9 5.88 22.04 15.48
N MET A 10 5.26 21.28 14.56
CA MET A 10 4.92 21.82 13.23
C MET A 10 3.57 22.53 13.20
N ALA A 11 2.75 22.42 14.25
CA ALA A 11 1.39 22.93 14.24
C ALA A 11 1.35 24.46 14.10
N PRO A 12 0.45 25.01 13.27
CA PRO A 12 0.23 26.45 13.23
C PRO A 12 -0.40 26.93 14.54
N PRO A 13 -0.14 28.18 14.99
CA PRO A 13 -0.67 28.73 16.24
C PRO A 13 -2.15 29.10 16.07
N ILE A 14 -3.01 28.10 15.96
CA ILE A 14 -4.45 28.25 15.84
C ILE A 14 -5.08 28.07 17.21
N GLU A 15 -5.75 29.11 17.69
CA GLU A 15 -6.48 29.09 18.95
C GLU A 15 -7.86 29.71 18.77
N THR A 16 -8.83 29.24 19.54
CA THR A 16 -10.17 29.83 19.58
C THR A 16 -10.54 30.16 21.01
N HIS A 17 -10.94 31.41 21.24
CA HIS A 17 -11.42 31.87 22.54
C HIS A 17 -12.94 32.01 22.49
N ALA A 18 -13.66 31.16 23.23
CA ALA A 18 -15.12 31.16 23.25
C ALA A 18 -15.64 30.79 24.65
N PHE A 19 -16.72 31.44 25.09
CA PHE A 19 -17.41 31.16 26.36
C PHE A 19 -16.51 31.15 27.61
N GLY A 20 -15.50 32.02 27.65
CA GLY A 20 -14.55 32.09 28.78
C GLY A 20 -13.50 30.97 28.79
N HIS A 21 -13.45 30.12 27.76
CA HIS A 21 -12.47 29.05 27.60
C HIS A 21 -11.61 29.28 26.35
N THR A 22 -10.36 28.83 26.42
CA THR A 22 -9.42 28.81 25.29
C THR A 22 -9.26 27.39 24.79
N ILE A 23 -9.51 27.19 23.49
CA ILE A 23 -9.27 25.92 22.80
C ILE A 23 -8.00 26.09 21.96
N SER A 24 -6.92 25.46 22.40
CA SER A 24 -5.62 25.43 21.72
C SER A 24 -5.58 24.33 20.67
N TRP A 25 -6.03 24.63 19.45
CA TRP A 25 -6.07 23.68 18.33
C TRP A 25 -4.69 23.21 17.89
N ASN A 26 -3.69 24.07 18.04
CA ASN A 26 -2.27 23.77 17.86
C ASN A 26 -1.75 22.61 18.75
N ILE A 27 -2.40 22.31 19.87
CA ILE A 27 -2.07 21.17 20.74
C ILE A 27 -3.09 20.06 20.55
N LEU A 28 -4.38 20.40 20.53
CA LEU A 28 -5.47 19.43 20.49
C LEU A 28 -5.45 18.58 19.21
N ILE A 29 -5.24 19.19 18.04
CA ILE A 29 -5.23 18.48 16.75
C ILE A 29 -4.05 17.50 16.68
N PRO A 30 -2.78 17.96 16.76
CA PRO A 30 -1.63 17.08 16.63
C PRO A 30 -1.41 16.15 17.82
N GLY A 31 -1.78 16.59 19.04
CA GLY A 31 -1.49 15.87 20.28
C GLY A 31 -2.55 14.85 20.67
N LEU A 32 -3.82 15.06 20.30
CA LEU A 32 -4.93 14.17 20.68
C LEU A 32 -5.74 13.64 19.50
N ILE A 33 -6.24 14.54 18.63
CA ILE A 33 -7.16 14.14 17.56
C ILE A 33 -6.46 13.23 16.55
N LEU A 34 -5.30 13.64 16.04
CA LEU A 34 -4.58 12.91 15.01
C LEU A 34 -4.07 11.54 15.51
N PRO A 35 -3.45 11.43 16.71
CA PRO A 35 -3.12 10.14 17.30
C PRO A 35 -4.36 9.29 17.57
N GLY A 36 -5.44 9.90 18.05
CA GLY A 36 -6.72 9.22 18.27
C GLY A 36 -7.26 8.59 16.99
N ILE A 37 -7.23 9.33 15.86
CA ILE A 37 -7.60 8.81 14.54
C ILE A 37 -6.68 7.67 14.12
N MET A 38 -5.36 7.81 14.29
CA MET A 38 -4.39 6.78 13.89
C MET A 38 -4.56 5.48 14.69
N PHE A 39 -4.65 5.55 16.02
CA PHE A 39 -4.81 4.36 16.86
C PHE A 39 -6.18 3.71 16.66
N THR A 40 -7.24 4.50 16.53
CA THR A 40 -8.57 3.99 16.21
C THR A 40 -8.60 3.34 14.83
N GLY A 41 -7.99 3.99 13.83
CA GLY A 41 -7.87 3.45 12.48
C GLY A 41 -7.08 2.14 12.44
N LEU A 42 -6.00 2.03 13.21
CA LEU A 42 -5.22 0.80 13.35
C LEU A 42 -6.03 -0.32 14.02
N ALA A 43 -6.74 -0.01 15.12
CA ALA A 43 -7.58 -0.96 15.82
C ALA A 43 -8.74 -1.46 14.93
N LEU A 44 -9.33 -0.58 14.12
CA LEU A 44 -10.43 -0.91 13.22
C LEU A 44 -9.98 -1.45 11.84
N TYR A 45 -8.68 -1.41 11.53
CA TYR A 45 -8.13 -1.84 10.23
C TYR A 45 -8.62 -3.22 9.77
N PRO A 46 -8.58 -4.31 10.57
CA PRO A 46 -9.04 -5.63 10.12
C PRO A 46 -10.54 -5.65 9.75
N PHE A 47 -11.36 -4.84 10.42
CA PHE A 47 -12.78 -4.73 10.11
C PHE A 47 -13.02 -3.91 8.84
N ILE A 48 -12.24 -2.85 8.64
CA ILE A 48 -12.29 -2.01 7.43
C ILE A 48 -11.83 -2.83 6.21
N GLU A 49 -10.72 -3.54 6.33
CA GLU A 49 -10.17 -4.39 5.28
C GLU A 49 -11.15 -5.51 4.90
N SER A 50 -11.64 -6.28 5.87
CA SER A 50 -12.61 -7.35 5.60
C SER A 50 -13.95 -6.84 5.07
N TRP A 51 -14.36 -5.61 5.40
CA TRP A 51 -15.52 -4.97 4.78
C TRP A 51 -15.24 -4.61 3.31
N ALA A 52 -14.08 -4.03 3.02
CA ALA A 52 -13.68 -3.59 1.68
C ALA A 52 -13.44 -4.76 0.71
N THR A 53 -12.75 -5.81 1.16
CA THR A 53 -12.42 -6.99 0.35
C THR A 53 -13.54 -8.03 0.37
N GLY A 54 -14.33 -8.08 1.45
CA GLY A 54 -15.29 -9.15 1.69
C GLY A 54 -14.64 -10.44 2.18
N ASP A 55 -13.34 -10.45 2.48
CA ASP A 55 -12.66 -11.65 2.95
C ASP A 55 -13.03 -11.95 4.41
N LYS A 56 -13.64 -13.11 4.63
CA LYS A 56 -14.08 -13.64 5.93
C LYS A 56 -13.56 -15.05 6.20
N ARG A 57 -12.59 -15.51 5.39
CA ARG A 57 -12.01 -16.85 5.52
C ARG A 57 -11.06 -16.90 6.72
N GLU A 58 -10.79 -18.12 7.16
CA GLU A 58 -9.73 -18.39 8.14
C GLU A 58 -8.37 -18.36 7.44
N HIS A 59 -7.45 -17.55 7.96
CA HIS A 59 -6.11 -17.38 7.39
C HIS A 59 -5.07 -17.98 8.34
N HIS A 60 -4.46 -19.10 7.93
CA HIS A 60 -3.38 -19.76 8.69
C HIS A 60 -1.98 -19.54 8.10
N LEU A 61 -1.92 -19.00 6.89
CA LEU A 61 -0.68 -18.65 6.21
C LEU A 61 -0.56 -17.14 6.12
N LEU A 62 0.66 -16.64 6.31
CA LEU A 62 0.95 -15.22 6.19
C LEU A 62 0.98 -14.81 4.72
N ASP A 63 0.35 -13.67 4.43
CA ASP A 63 0.46 -13.05 3.13
C ASP A 63 1.83 -12.42 2.95
N ARG A 64 2.45 -12.69 1.80
CA ARG A 64 3.65 -11.95 1.38
C ARG A 64 3.26 -10.50 1.11
N PRO A 65 4.01 -9.48 1.58
CA PRO A 65 3.64 -8.07 1.41
C PRO A 65 3.41 -7.65 -0.05
N ARG A 66 4.20 -8.20 -0.99
CA ARG A 66 4.02 -7.94 -2.42
C ARG A 66 2.69 -8.47 -2.99
N ASN A 67 2.07 -9.47 -2.36
CA ASN A 67 0.80 -10.07 -2.80
C ASN A 67 -0.41 -9.27 -2.29
N THR A 68 -0.21 -8.31 -1.38
CA THR A 68 -1.27 -7.40 -0.91
C THR A 68 -0.87 -5.93 -1.11
N PRO A 69 -0.78 -5.44 -2.36
CA PRO A 69 -0.18 -4.14 -2.69
C PRO A 69 -0.78 -2.95 -1.93
N ASN A 70 -2.11 -2.92 -1.78
CA ASN A 70 -2.77 -1.82 -1.08
C ASN A 70 -2.49 -1.83 0.41
N ARG A 71 -2.59 -2.98 1.08
CA ARG A 71 -2.30 -3.10 2.52
C ARG A 71 -0.85 -2.69 2.80
N THR A 72 0.09 -3.18 1.99
CA THR A 72 1.50 -2.82 2.10
C THR A 72 1.72 -1.32 1.87
N ALA A 73 1.06 -0.74 0.87
CA ALA A 73 1.15 0.69 0.59
C ALA A 73 0.53 1.57 1.69
N ILE A 74 -0.58 1.16 2.32
CA ILE A 74 -1.18 1.85 3.48
C ILE A 74 -0.21 1.79 4.67
N GLY A 75 0.41 0.62 4.92
CA GLY A 75 1.42 0.46 5.95
C GLY A 75 2.62 1.38 5.73
N VAL A 76 3.17 1.42 4.52
CA VAL A 76 4.28 2.31 4.18
C VAL A 76 3.88 3.78 4.29
N MET A 77 2.67 4.16 3.85
CA MET A 77 2.14 5.51 4.01
C MET A 77 2.13 5.94 5.49
N ALA A 78 1.62 5.08 6.38
CA ALA A 78 1.61 5.34 7.82
C ALA A 78 3.03 5.44 8.39
N LEU A 79 3.94 4.55 7.99
CA LEU A 79 5.35 4.60 8.40
C LEU A 79 6.04 5.88 7.92
N THR A 80 5.82 6.29 6.67
CA THR A 80 6.36 7.55 6.13
C THR A 80 5.85 8.75 6.92
N PHE A 81 4.55 8.79 7.22
CA PHE A 81 3.97 9.83 8.08
C PHE A 81 4.64 9.87 9.47
N SER A 82 4.79 8.71 10.11
CA SER A 82 5.43 8.60 11.43
C SER A 82 6.90 9.00 11.39
N LEU A 83 7.63 8.63 10.33
CA LEU A 83 9.04 8.99 10.15
C LEU A 83 9.22 10.49 9.92
N VAL A 84 8.41 11.11 9.05
CA VAL A 84 8.45 12.56 8.84
C VAL A 84 8.16 13.31 10.14
N SER A 85 7.15 12.85 10.89
CA SER A 85 6.80 13.43 12.19
C SER A 85 7.94 13.25 13.20
N LEU A 86 8.56 12.06 13.24
CA LEU A 86 9.71 11.77 14.11
C LEU A 86 10.92 12.65 13.77
N ILE A 87 11.23 12.83 12.49
CA ILE A 87 12.29 13.72 11.99
C ILE A 87 12.01 15.14 12.48
N ASN A 88 10.77 15.62 12.43
CA ASN A 88 10.41 16.93 12.95
C ASN A 88 10.51 17.02 14.48
N GLY A 89 10.32 15.92 15.21
CA GLY A 89 10.56 15.88 16.65
C GLY A 89 12.03 16.15 17.02
N GLY A 90 12.96 15.77 16.13
CA GLY A 90 14.39 16.06 16.26
C GLY A 90 14.85 17.31 15.49
N ASN A 91 13.94 18.24 15.14
CA ASN A 91 14.25 19.37 14.26
C ASN A 91 15.44 20.23 14.73
N ASP A 92 15.60 20.48 16.03
CA ASP A 92 16.70 21.31 16.55
C ASP A 92 18.07 20.66 16.36
N ILE A 93 18.16 19.34 16.60
CA ILE A 93 19.40 18.57 16.43
C ILE A 93 19.76 18.49 14.95
N ILE A 94 18.77 18.28 14.08
CA ILE A 94 18.98 18.24 12.63
C ILE A 94 19.39 19.64 12.13
N ALA A 95 18.73 20.69 12.58
CA ALA A 95 19.05 22.07 12.20
C ALA A 95 20.48 22.44 12.58
N THR A 96 20.91 22.11 13.80
CA THR A 96 22.26 22.40 14.29
C THR A 96 23.34 21.54 13.62
N THR A 97 23.07 20.25 13.39
CA THR A 97 24.04 19.33 12.77
C THR A 97 24.27 19.61 11.28
N PHE A 98 23.20 19.96 10.55
CA PHE A 98 23.26 20.18 9.11
C PHE A 98 23.32 21.68 8.73
N HIS A 99 23.49 22.57 9.71
CA HIS A 99 23.52 24.02 9.51
C HIS A 99 22.29 24.57 8.75
N LEU A 100 21.13 24.00 9.03
CA LEU A 100 19.84 24.42 8.45
C LEU A 100 19.14 25.41 9.37
N THR A 101 18.29 26.27 8.81
CA THR A 101 17.42 27.11 9.63
C THR A 101 16.24 26.31 10.17
N ILE A 102 15.78 26.65 11.38
CA ILE A 102 14.58 26.04 11.99
C ILE A 102 13.35 26.26 11.10
N ASN A 103 13.25 27.44 10.46
CA ASN A 103 12.16 27.75 9.54
C ASN A 103 12.14 26.84 8.30
N GLN A 104 13.31 26.49 7.74
CA GLN A 104 13.39 25.51 6.65
C GLN A 104 12.89 24.14 7.11
N MET A 105 13.32 23.68 8.30
CA MET A 105 12.87 22.40 8.85
C MET A 105 11.36 22.38 9.10
N MET A 106 10.78 23.48 9.60
CA MET A 106 9.35 23.63 9.85
C MET A 106 8.53 23.58 8.55
N TRP A 107 8.93 24.34 7.53
CA TRP A 107 8.22 24.33 6.24
C TRP A 107 8.36 22.98 5.53
N PHE A 108 9.54 22.38 5.58
CA PHE A 108 9.77 21.04 5.07
C PHE A 108 8.81 20.04 5.72
N SER A 109 8.73 19.97 7.05
CA SER A 109 7.88 18.99 7.74
C SER A 109 6.39 19.20 7.45
N ARG A 110 5.92 20.45 7.41
CA ARG A 110 4.53 20.80 7.05
C ARG A 110 4.13 20.34 5.65
N ILE A 111 5.02 20.46 4.67
CA ILE A 111 4.76 20.01 3.30
C ILE A 111 4.92 18.48 3.21
N ALA A 112 6.02 17.96 3.76
CA ALA A 112 6.39 16.55 3.68
C ALA A 112 5.33 15.65 4.31
N ILE A 113 4.72 16.06 5.43
CA ILE A 113 3.72 15.24 6.12
C ILE A 113 2.44 15.02 5.31
N ILE A 114 2.13 15.94 4.40
CA ILE A 114 0.96 15.86 3.52
C ILE A 114 1.33 15.18 2.20
N VAL A 115 2.53 15.47 1.66
CA VAL A 115 2.92 15.07 0.30
C VAL A 115 3.62 13.71 0.26
N LEU A 116 4.53 13.42 1.19
CA LEU A 116 5.31 12.18 1.14
C LEU A 116 4.48 10.91 1.38
N PRO A 117 3.50 10.86 2.31
CA PRO A 117 2.73 9.63 2.52
C PRO A 117 1.93 9.18 1.28
N PRO A 118 1.17 10.06 0.57
CA PRO A 118 0.51 9.67 -0.68
C PRO A 118 1.48 9.25 -1.79
N ILE A 119 2.64 9.91 -1.90
CA ILE A 119 3.68 9.51 -2.86
C ILE A 119 4.22 8.12 -2.52
N ALA A 120 4.54 7.87 -1.24
CA ALA A 120 5.01 6.59 -0.76
C ALA A 120 3.98 5.49 -1.03
N PHE A 121 2.69 5.74 -0.81
CA PHE A 121 1.62 4.81 -1.18
C PHE A 121 1.68 4.42 -2.65
N VAL A 122 1.73 5.41 -3.56
CA VAL A 122 1.73 5.16 -5.02
C VAL A 122 2.97 4.39 -5.44
N ILE A 123 4.15 4.79 -4.95
CA ILE A 123 5.42 4.14 -5.26
C ILE A 123 5.40 2.69 -4.75
N THR A 124 5.05 2.47 -3.48
CA THR A 124 5.01 1.13 -2.89
C THR A 124 4.02 0.22 -3.63
N LYS A 125 2.82 0.72 -3.96
CA LYS A 125 1.85 -0.05 -4.74
C LYS A 125 2.41 -0.46 -6.09
N ARG A 126 3.08 0.46 -6.81
CA ARG A 126 3.70 0.15 -8.11
C ARG A 126 4.86 -0.84 -7.98
N LEU A 127 5.67 -0.73 -6.94
CA LEU A 127 6.74 -1.69 -6.65
C LEU A 127 6.19 -3.09 -6.36
N CYS A 128 5.14 -3.20 -5.54
CA CYS A 128 4.49 -4.49 -5.28
C CYS A 128 3.97 -5.13 -6.58
N LEU A 129 3.28 -4.36 -7.44
CA LEU A 129 2.80 -4.85 -8.73
C LEU A 129 3.95 -5.24 -9.66
N SER A 130 5.05 -4.50 -9.68
CA SER A 130 6.24 -4.85 -10.46
C SER A 130 6.87 -6.14 -9.98
N LEU A 131 6.95 -6.35 -8.66
CA LEU A 131 7.44 -7.60 -8.07
C LEU A 131 6.53 -8.78 -8.39
N GLN A 132 5.21 -8.58 -8.45
CA GLN A 132 4.28 -9.63 -8.90
C GLN A 132 4.48 -9.99 -10.38
N ARG A 133 4.77 -9.02 -11.26
CA ARG A 133 5.11 -9.31 -12.67
C ARG A 133 6.39 -10.12 -12.77
N ALA A 134 7.44 -9.71 -12.07
CA ALA A 134 8.70 -10.46 -12.03
C ALA A 134 8.49 -11.89 -11.49
N ASP A 135 7.68 -12.06 -10.45
CA ASP A 135 7.34 -13.39 -9.92
C ASP A 135 6.54 -14.23 -10.95
N ARG A 136 5.64 -13.61 -11.72
CA ARG A 136 4.90 -14.28 -12.82
C ARG A 136 5.82 -14.68 -13.97
N ASP A 137 6.69 -13.78 -14.40
CA ASP A 137 7.62 -14.02 -15.51
C ASP A 137 8.61 -15.13 -15.15
N LEU A 138 9.07 -15.18 -13.90
CA LEU A 138 9.91 -16.25 -13.37
C LEU A 138 9.22 -17.62 -13.38
N VAL A 139 7.89 -17.67 -13.19
CA VAL A 139 7.12 -18.92 -13.25
C VAL A 139 6.90 -19.37 -14.70
N LEU A 140 6.68 -18.43 -15.62
CA LEU A 140 6.38 -18.74 -17.02
C LEU A 140 7.64 -19.06 -17.84
N HIS A 141 8.72 -18.33 -17.65
CA HIS A 141 9.93 -18.44 -18.47
C HIS A 141 11.08 -19.15 -17.74
N GLY A 142 10.99 -19.31 -16.41
CA GLY A 142 12.09 -19.84 -15.61
C GLY A 142 13.07 -18.75 -15.17
N ARG A 143 14.17 -19.16 -14.54
CA ARG A 143 15.22 -18.24 -14.06
C ARG A 143 16.19 -17.91 -15.17
N GLU A 144 16.60 -16.65 -15.21
CA GLU A 144 17.74 -16.16 -16.00
C GLU A 144 19.02 -16.89 -15.56
N THR A 145 19.82 -17.33 -16.54
CA THR A 145 21.13 -17.97 -16.30
C THR A 145 22.30 -17.03 -16.59
N GLY A 146 22.06 -15.92 -17.30
CA GLY A 146 23.09 -15.05 -17.83
C GLY A 146 23.84 -15.64 -19.04
N ARG A 147 23.41 -16.80 -19.57
CA ARG A 147 24.03 -17.42 -20.76
C ARG A 147 23.27 -17.01 -22.03
N LEU A 148 23.88 -16.13 -22.81
CA LEU A 148 23.41 -15.75 -24.14
C LEU A 148 23.95 -16.71 -25.20
N VAL A 149 23.04 -17.27 -26.00
CA VAL A 149 23.36 -18.13 -27.15
C VAL A 149 22.93 -17.43 -28.42
N ARG A 150 23.82 -17.38 -29.42
CA ARG A 150 23.51 -16.86 -30.75
C ARG A 150 22.97 -18.00 -31.61
N MET A 151 21.75 -17.87 -32.09
CA MET A 151 21.10 -18.82 -32.97
C MET A 151 21.67 -18.76 -34.40
N PRO A 152 21.54 -19.83 -35.22
CA PRO A 152 21.96 -19.81 -36.62
C PRO A 152 21.29 -18.70 -37.46
N SER A 153 20.10 -18.25 -37.07
CA SER A 153 19.39 -17.09 -37.64
C SER A 153 20.06 -15.74 -37.35
N GLY A 154 21.01 -15.70 -36.39
CA GLY A 154 21.68 -14.49 -35.94
C GLY A 154 21.09 -13.86 -34.68
N GLU A 155 19.95 -14.33 -34.19
CA GLU A 155 19.29 -13.87 -32.96
C GLU A 155 20.07 -14.27 -31.71
N PHE A 156 19.95 -13.48 -30.64
CA PHE A 156 20.52 -13.79 -29.33
C PHE A 156 19.40 -14.15 -28.36
N VAL A 157 19.47 -15.35 -27.79
CA VAL A 157 18.49 -15.86 -26.83
C VAL A 157 19.18 -16.13 -25.51
N GLU A 158 18.58 -15.67 -24.41
CA GLU A 158 19.02 -16.05 -23.08
C GLU A 158 18.45 -17.43 -22.73
N VAL A 159 19.34 -18.34 -22.33
CA VAL A 159 18.92 -19.66 -21.85
C VAL A 159 18.30 -19.47 -20.47
N HIS A 160 17.02 -19.82 -20.35
CA HIS A 160 16.34 -19.88 -19.07
C HIS A 160 16.35 -21.30 -18.53
N GLU A 161 16.47 -21.43 -17.21
CA GLU A 161 16.35 -22.70 -16.52
C GLU A 161 15.02 -22.78 -15.76
N PRO A 162 14.31 -23.93 -15.80
CA PRO A 162 13.06 -24.07 -15.06
C PRO A 162 13.31 -23.91 -13.56
N ILE A 163 12.39 -23.22 -12.88
CA ILE A 163 12.41 -23.15 -11.42
C ILE A 163 11.90 -24.46 -10.80
N SER A 164 12.29 -24.71 -9.55
CA SER A 164 11.81 -25.91 -8.84
C SER A 164 10.29 -25.88 -8.64
N PRO A 165 9.61 -27.05 -8.61
CA PRO A 165 8.16 -27.11 -8.40
C PRO A 165 7.70 -26.44 -7.11
N GLU A 166 8.49 -26.54 -6.03
CA GLU A 166 8.19 -25.93 -4.74
C GLU A 166 8.21 -24.40 -4.82
N LYS A 167 9.18 -23.85 -5.56
CA LYS A 167 9.27 -22.40 -5.78
C LYS A 167 8.12 -21.90 -6.65
N ALA A 168 7.76 -22.63 -7.71
CA ALA A 168 6.61 -22.31 -8.54
C ALA A 168 5.31 -22.32 -7.72
N TRP A 169 5.13 -23.32 -6.85
CA TRP A 169 3.99 -23.40 -5.95
C TRP A 169 3.96 -22.21 -4.97
N LEU A 170 5.07 -21.86 -4.35
CA LEU A 170 5.15 -20.73 -3.41
C LEU A 170 4.77 -19.39 -4.07
N LEU A 171 5.11 -19.19 -5.34
CA LEU A 171 4.77 -17.97 -6.08
C LEU A 171 3.29 -17.92 -6.51
N THR A 172 2.64 -19.07 -6.68
CA THR A 172 1.27 -19.18 -7.22
C THR A 172 0.21 -19.58 -6.18
N SER A 173 0.59 -20.03 -4.98
CA SER A 173 -0.33 -20.53 -3.94
C SER A 173 -1.13 -19.44 -3.23
N HIS A 174 -0.76 -18.17 -3.38
CA HIS A 174 -1.45 -17.06 -2.72
C HIS A 174 -2.85 -16.81 -3.32
N GLU A 175 -3.79 -16.43 -2.48
CA GLU A 175 -5.16 -16.12 -2.90
C GLU A 175 -5.24 -14.76 -3.64
N GLN A 176 -6.05 -14.68 -4.70
CA GLN A 176 -6.31 -13.44 -5.42
C GLN A 176 -7.81 -13.16 -5.41
N LEU A 177 -8.23 -12.23 -4.55
CA LEU A 177 -9.63 -11.86 -4.42
C LEU A 177 -10.07 -11.04 -5.65
N ALA A 178 -11.13 -11.51 -6.30
CA ALA A 178 -11.82 -10.73 -7.32
C ALA A 178 -12.56 -9.54 -6.69
N PRO A 179 -12.77 -8.43 -7.42
CA PRO A 179 -13.62 -7.36 -6.95
C PRO A 179 -15.02 -7.84 -6.58
N LEU A 180 -15.59 -7.30 -5.51
CA LEU A 180 -16.96 -7.61 -5.10
C LEU A 180 -17.97 -7.15 -6.16
N GLU A 181 -18.73 -8.11 -6.70
CA GLU A 181 -19.87 -7.82 -7.56
C GLU A 181 -21.11 -7.50 -6.71
N LEU A 182 -21.33 -6.21 -6.47
CA LEU A 182 -22.52 -5.72 -5.77
C LEU A 182 -23.45 -5.04 -6.79
N PRO A 183 -24.38 -5.79 -7.42
CA PRO A 183 -25.29 -5.22 -8.40
C PRO A 183 -26.20 -4.17 -7.76
N GLU A 184 -26.43 -3.06 -8.48
CA GLU A 184 -27.27 -1.95 -7.99
C GLU A 184 -28.76 -2.33 -7.92
N HIS A 185 -29.17 -3.33 -8.72
CA HIS A 185 -30.54 -3.84 -8.82
C HIS A 185 -30.60 -5.31 -8.40
N ASP A 186 -31.74 -5.74 -7.86
CA ASP A 186 -32.03 -7.15 -7.63
C ASP A 186 -32.45 -7.87 -8.94
N ALA A 187 -32.73 -9.17 -8.84
CA ALA A 187 -33.18 -9.97 -9.99
C ALA A 187 -34.51 -9.49 -10.57
N SER A 188 -35.27 -8.69 -9.82
CA SER A 188 -36.55 -8.08 -10.21
C SER A 188 -36.38 -6.65 -10.76
N GLY A 189 -35.15 -6.15 -10.90
CA GLY A 189 -34.85 -4.81 -11.39
C GLY A 189 -35.06 -3.69 -10.34
N VAL A 190 -35.46 -4.04 -9.11
CA VAL A 190 -35.67 -3.07 -8.04
C VAL A 190 -34.31 -2.66 -7.45
N ARG A 191 -34.13 -1.36 -7.26
CA ARG A 191 -32.89 -0.81 -6.69
C ARG A 191 -32.74 -1.32 -5.26
N ARG A 192 -31.65 -2.03 -4.99
CA ARG A 192 -31.38 -2.56 -3.64
C ARG A 192 -31.23 -1.43 -2.63
N ALA A 193 -31.84 -1.60 -1.45
CA ALA A 193 -31.68 -0.69 -0.32
C ALA A 193 -30.18 -0.51 0.01
N GLY A 194 -29.75 0.73 0.26
CA GLY A 194 -28.33 1.03 0.51
C GLY A 194 -27.44 1.10 -0.75
N SER A 195 -28.03 1.34 -1.93
CA SER A 195 -27.32 1.47 -3.22
C SER A 195 -26.05 2.36 -3.16
N ILE A 196 -26.06 3.48 -2.43
CA ILE A 196 -24.88 4.36 -2.30
C ILE A 196 -23.73 3.66 -1.56
N LYS A 197 -24.03 2.99 -0.43
CA LYS A 197 -23.05 2.22 0.36
C LYS A 197 -22.46 1.09 -0.47
N ASN A 198 -23.30 0.38 -1.24
CA ASN A 198 -22.86 -0.69 -2.13
C ASN A 198 -21.98 -0.16 -3.27
N LYS A 199 -22.30 1.01 -3.82
CA LYS A 199 -21.50 1.68 -4.84
C LYS A 199 -20.12 2.09 -4.34
N ILE A 200 -20.04 2.66 -3.13
CA ILE A 200 -18.77 3.00 -2.49
C ILE A 200 -17.97 1.72 -2.22
N ARG A 201 -18.59 0.71 -1.63
CA ARG A 201 -17.95 -0.57 -1.33
C ARG A 201 -17.41 -1.25 -2.58
N ASN A 202 -18.17 -1.27 -3.66
CA ASN A 202 -17.74 -1.84 -4.95
C ASN A 202 -16.52 -1.07 -5.50
N ARG A 203 -16.54 0.27 -5.48
CA ARG A 203 -15.38 1.08 -5.90
C ARG A 203 -14.12 0.79 -5.08
N VAL A 204 -14.26 0.74 -3.76
CA VAL A 204 -13.15 0.41 -2.85
C VAL A 204 -12.65 -1.01 -3.11
N SER A 205 -13.56 -1.97 -3.28
CA SER A 205 -13.22 -3.36 -3.58
C SER A 205 -12.47 -3.50 -4.91
N ARG A 206 -12.92 -2.83 -5.97
CA ARG A 206 -12.21 -2.79 -7.26
C ARG A 206 -10.81 -2.19 -7.11
N ALA A 207 -10.67 -1.13 -6.31
CA ALA A 207 -9.36 -0.54 -6.05
C ALA A 207 -8.45 -1.47 -5.21
N ALA A 208 -9.03 -2.27 -4.31
CA ALA A 208 -8.37 -3.28 -3.48
C ALA A 208 -7.90 -4.50 -4.27
N ALA A 209 -8.69 -4.96 -5.24
CA ALA A 209 -8.44 -6.13 -6.06
C ALA A 209 -7.44 -5.89 -7.22
N VAL A 210 -6.75 -4.74 -7.25
CA VAL A 210 -5.72 -4.47 -8.27
C VAL A 210 -4.47 -5.31 -7.98
N ALA A 211 -4.30 -6.40 -8.72
CA ALA A 211 -3.16 -7.30 -8.68
C ALA A 211 -2.81 -7.81 -10.10
N VAL A 212 -1.60 -8.33 -10.28
CA VAL A 212 -1.19 -9.03 -11.50
C VAL A 212 -1.74 -10.46 -11.44
N PRO A 213 -2.44 -10.96 -12.47
CA PRO A 213 -2.98 -12.32 -12.46
C PRO A 213 -1.85 -13.35 -12.31
N LYS A 214 -2.10 -14.40 -11.53
CA LYS A 214 -1.18 -15.53 -11.39
C LYS A 214 -0.91 -16.21 -12.73
N ALA A 215 0.31 -16.71 -12.91
CA ALA A 215 0.63 -17.61 -14.02
C ALA A 215 -0.23 -18.87 -13.92
N THR A 216 -0.85 -19.25 -15.02
CA THR A 216 -1.66 -20.48 -15.10
C THR A 216 -0.87 -21.61 -15.74
N GLU A 217 -1.22 -22.84 -15.37
CA GLU A 217 -0.61 -24.05 -15.97
C GLU A 217 -0.87 -24.13 -17.48
N THR A 218 -2.01 -23.62 -17.96
CA THR A 218 -2.33 -23.52 -19.38
C THR A 218 -1.39 -22.58 -20.11
N GLU A 219 -1.15 -21.38 -19.59
CA GLU A 219 -0.19 -20.42 -20.18
C GLU A 219 1.23 -21.00 -20.22
N ARG A 220 1.62 -21.75 -19.17
CA ARG A 220 2.92 -22.41 -19.15
C ARG A 220 3.04 -23.50 -20.22
N ARG A 221 2.02 -24.33 -20.41
CA ARG A 221 2.00 -25.37 -21.44
C ARG A 221 1.97 -24.80 -22.86
N GLU A 222 1.28 -23.69 -23.07
CA GLU A 222 1.29 -22.97 -24.35
C GLU A 222 2.71 -22.51 -24.70
N LEU A 223 3.45 -21.97 -23.72
CA LEU A 223 4.87 -21.59 -23.91
C LEU A 223 5.75 -22.80 -24.21
N GLU A 224 5.61 -23.90 -23.46
CA GLU A 224 6.38 -25.13 -23.67
C GLU A 224 6.08 -25.79 -25.03
N GLY A 225 4.87 -25.63 -25.58
CA GLY A 225 4.46 -26.17 -26.88
C GLY A 225 4.89 -25.34 -28.10
N HIS A 226 5.41 -24.13 -27.89
CA HIS A 226 5.92 -23.24 -28.93
C HIS A 226 7.45 -23.24 -29.07
N HIS A 227 8.15 -24.12 -28.33
CA HIS A 227 9.60 -24.31 -28.39
C HIS A 227 10.02 -25.59 -29.11
#